data_AF-A0A1F9C9B2-F1
#
_entry.id   AF-A0A1F9C9B2-F1
#
_cell.length_a   1.000
_cell.length_b   1.000
_cell.length_c   1.000
_cell.angle_alpha   90.00
_cell.angle_beta   90.00
_cell.angle_gamma   90.00
#
_symmetry.space_group_name_H-M   'P 1'
#
loop_
_entity.id
_entity.type
_entity.pdbx_description
1 polymer ?
#
loop_
_entity_poly.entity_id
_entity_poly.type
_entity_poly.pdbx_seq_one_letter_code
_entity_poly.pdbx_strand_id
1 'polypeptide(L)'
;MNRKAIIVAGAVSLLIASSVLAQTPLPDDPAKGARHFVNKGCVKCHALKGEGGKTGPDLGKIDLGDTQLDLAAKLWNHIPSMVAGIERAKILKPDLTGEELGSIAAYLYFLKYFDEPGDATKGKFLFNEKACISCHSLTGKGKGGESGLNEFPQNISPVFLSMQIWNHGPDMIANMVKLGIKWPEFKETEMIDLLEYIKTNAKGPKEVAYINPGNPREGRKTFLSKGCGECHPIRGEKASAGGIDLSKRSKAYYRSLTRVTSTMWNKGPTVLAKMSQTKTGIPKFTPKEMADLISYLYFLHFIDEPGNPVNGKKRFSDLVCVRCHGMDGKPGELMTIDLSKYQGATNPMEIAAGIWNHSVEIRRATVEKGIPWPRFKKGEMADLLEYLRTPKKK
;
A
#
# COMPACT_ATOMS: atom_id res chain seq x y z
N MET A 1 -17.39 41.34 -61.47
CA MET A 1 -17.82 40.16 -60.69
C MET A 1 -16.63 39.25 -60.45
N ASN A 2 -16.63 38.50 -59.33
CA ASN A 2 -15.61 37.56 -58.82
C ASN A 2 -14.50 38.14 -57.92
N ARG A 3 -14.84 38.43 -56.66
CA ARG A 3 -13.89 38.34 -55.54
C ARG A 3 -13.89 36.89 -55.02
N LYS A 4 -12.76 36.21 -55.12
CA LYS A 4 -12.55 34.88 -54.50
C LYS A 4 -12.32 35.07 -53.01
N ALA A 5 -13.21 34.53 -52.18
CA ALA A 5 -13.01 34.37 -50.74
C ALA A 5 -12.14 33.14 -50.51
N ILE A 6 -10.98 33.32 -49.87
CA ILE A 6 -10.16 32.22 -49.36
C ILE A 6 -10.57 32.02 -47.90
N ILE A 7 -11.17 30.86 -47.65
CA ILE A 7 -11.61 30.38 -46.34
C ILE A 7 -10.35 30.02 -45.53
N VAL A 8 -10.12 30.71 -44.41
CA VAL A 8 -9.12 30.31 -43.41
C VAL A 8 -9.73 29.18 -42.59
N ALA A 9 -9.28 27.96 -42.84
CA ALA A 9 -9.61 26.80 -42.01
C ALA A 9 -8.91 26.96 -40.64
N GLY A 10 -9.66 27.38 -39.63
CA GLY A 10 -9.21 27.38 -38.24
C GLY A 10 -9.02 25.95 -37.76
N ALA A 11 -7.79 25.56 -37.46
CA ALA A 11 -7.48 24.32 -36.78
C ALA A 11 -8.08 24.37 -35.37
N VAL A 12 -9.19 23.65 -35.16
CA VAL A 12 -9.74 23.38 -33.83
C VAL A 12 -8.81 22.37 -33.17
N SER A 13 -7.83 22.88 -32.43
CA SER A 13 -7.04 22.06 -31.50
C SER A 13 -7.96 21.56 -30.40
N LEU A 14 -8.42 20.31 -30.53
CA LEU A 14 -9.02 19.57 -29.42
C LEU A 14 -7.97 19.42 -28.33
N LEU A 15 -8.00 20.29 -27.33
CA LEU A 15 -7.33 20.09 -26.06
C LEU A 15 -8.00 18.89 -25.38
N ILE A 16 -7.45 17.70 -25.60
CA ILE A 16 -7.74 16.54 -24.78
C ILE A 16 -7.21 16.89 -23.38
N ALA A 17 -8.10 17.36 -22.51
CA ALA A 17 -7.83 17.47 -21.09
C ALA A 17 -7.40 16.09 -20.59
N SER A 18 -6.09 15.90 -20.45
CA SER A 18 -5.51 14.78 -19.73
C SER A 18 -5.98 14.97 -18.29
N SER A 19 -7.04 14.26 -17.94
CA SER A 19 -7.52 14.15 -16.57
C SER A 19 -6.48 13.33 -15.83
N VAL A 20 -5.46 14.02 -15.31
CA VAL A 20 -4.64 13.48 -14.24
C VAL A 20 -5.59 13.39 -13.05
N LEU A 21 -6.25 12.23 -12.92
CA LEU A 21 -6.90 11.85 -11.68
C LEU A 21 -5.84 12.02 -10.60
N ALA A 22 -6.05 13.00 -9.71
CA ALA A 22 -5.18 13.25 -8.57
C ALA A 22 -5.16 11.98 -7.72
N GLN A 23 -4.18 11.12 -7.97
CA GLN A 23 -3.95 9.93 -7.15
C GLN A 23 -3.61 10.43 -5.75
N THR A 24 -4.22 9.85 -4.73
CA THR A 24 -3.84 10.14 -3.34
C THR A 24 -2.34 9.87 -3.21
N PRO A 25 -1.55 10.85 -2.73
CA PRO A 25 -0.11 10.71 -2.72
C PRO A 25 0.29 9.56 -1.80
N LEU A 26 1.26 8.75 -2.24
CA LEU A 26 1.93 7.78 -1.38
C LEU A 26 2.47 8.49 -0.12
N PRO A 27 2.46 7.81 1.04
CA PRO A 27 3.02 8.41 2.25
C PRO A 27 4.52 8.62 2.09
N ASP A 28 5.02 9.77 2.53
CA ASP A 28 6.45 10.08 2.55
C ASP A 28 7.15 9.30 3.67
N ASP A 29 6.50 9.25 4.83
CA ASP A 29 6.95 8.49 5.99
C ASP A 29 5.76 7.70 6.54
N PRO A 30 5.70 6.38 6.29
CA PRO A 30 4.67 5.50 6.84
C PRO A 30 4.59 5.52 8.37
N ALA A 31 5.67 5.87 9.09
CA ALA A 31 5.69 5.91 10.54
C ALA A 31 5.12 7.21 11.13
N LYS A 32 4.97 8.28 10.33
CA LYS A 32 4.45 9.59 10.78
C LYS A 32 3.10 9.49 11.49
N GLY A 33 2.25 8.55 11.06
CA GLY A 33 0.94 8.30 11.65
C GLY A 33 0.97 7.84 13.12
N ALA A 34 2.07 7.26 13.59
CA ALA A 34 2.22 6.82 14.99
C ALA A 34 2.01 8.00 15.96
N ARG A 35 2.62 9.15 15.66
CA ARG A 35 2.49 10.34 16.48
C ARG A 35 1.05 10.87 16.49
N HIS A 36 0.38 10.87 15.35
CA HIS A 36 -1.02 11.28 15.27
C HIS A 36 -1.93 10.30 16.05
N PHE A 37 -1.69 8.98 15.94
CA PHE A 37 -2.43 7.96 16.68
C PHE A 37 -2.33 8.15 18.21
N VAL A 38 -1.13 8.47 18.70
CA VAL A 38 -0.90 8.75 20.12
C VAL A 38 -1.50 10.10 20.53
N ASN A 39 -1.18 11.18 19.81
CA ASN A 39 -1.57 12.54 20.18
C ASN A 39 -3.09 12.78 20.08
N LYS A 40 -3.76 12.12 19.13
CA LYS A 40 -5.23 12.13 19.03
C LYS A 40 -5.88 11.19 20.05
N GLY A 41 -5.09 10.46 20.84
CA GLY A 41 -5.58 9.64 21.95
C GLY A 41 -6.16 8.29 21.53
N CYS A 42 -6.00 7.86 20.28
CA CYS A 42 -6.47 6.56 19.80
C CYS A 42 -5.88 5.40 20.63
N VAL A 43 -4.60 5.54 21.01
CA VAL A 43 -3.85 4.59 21.85
C VAL A 43 -4.45 4.40 23.25
N LYS A 44 -5.26 5.34 23.75
CA LYS A 44 -5.91 5.22 25.07
C LYS A 44 -6.92 4.07 25.13
N CYS A 45 -7.52 3.73 23.99
CA CYS A 45 -8.49 2.65 23.87
C CYS A 45 -7.96 1.47 23.06
N HIS A 46 -7.20 1.73 22.00
CA HIS A 46 -6.73 0.70 21.08
C HIS A 46 -5.27 0.35 21.34
N ALA A 47 -4.98 -0.95 21.37
CA ALA A 47 -3.61 -1.46 21.37
C ALA A 47 -3.06 -1.62 19.96
N LEU A 48 -1.73 -1.61 19.84
CA LEU A 48 -0.96 -2.00 18.66
C LEU A 48 -0.01 -3.13 19.05
N LYS A 49 -0.25 -4.34 18.55
CA LYS A 49 0.54 -5.55 18.88
C LYS A 49 0.68 -5.78 20.40
N GLY A 50 -0.37 -5.48 21.16
CA GLY A 50 -0.45 -5.68 22.61
C GLY A 50 -0.11 -4.45 23.45
N GLU A 51 0.41 -3.37 22.85
CA GLU A 51 0.77 -2.14 23.55
C GLU A 51 -0.31 -1.06 23.41
N GLY A 52 -0.78 -0.48 24.52
CA GLY A 52 -1.80 0.56 24.54
C GLY A 52 -3.06 0.15 25.32
N GLY A 53 -4.18 0.80 25.01
CA GLY A 53 -5.47 0.53 25.65
C GLY A 53 -6.06 -0.84 25.29
N LYS A 54 -6.90 -1.38 26.18
CA LYS A 54 -7.54 -2.70 26.01
C LYS A 54 -9.07 -2.62 25.82
N THR A 55 -9.61 -1.42 25.74
CA THR A 55 -11.06 -1.18 25.61
C THR A 55 -11.54 -1.44 24.18
N GLY A 56 -10.76 -0.98 23.19
CA GLY A 56 -10.95 -1.25 21.78
C GLY A 56 -10.12 -2.45 21.33
N PRO A 57 -10.39 -3.00 20.13
CA PRO A 57 -9.58 -4.07 19.56
C PRO A 57 -8.13 -3.63 19.33
N ASP A 58 -7.21 -4.59 19.43
CA ASP A 58 -5.81 -4.44 19.04
C ASP A 58 -5.71 -4.31 17.51
N LEU A 59 -5.41 -3.10 17.03
CA LEU A 59 -5.39 -2.79 15.60
C LEU A 59 -4.23 -3.45 14.86
N GLY A 60 -3.19 -3.90 15.58
CA GLY A 60 -2.09 -4.68 15.01
C GLY A 60 -2.46 -6.14 14.74
N LYS A 61 -3.60 -6.62 15.24
CA LYS A 61 -4.00 -8.04 15.16
C LYS A 61 -5.29 -8.29 14.38
N ILE A 62 -5.96 -7.24 13.91
CA ILE A 62 -7.21 -7.38 13.16
C ILE A 62 -7.03 -7.10 11.67
N ASP A 63 -8.03 -7.53 10.89
CA ASP A 63 -8.15 -7.10 9.52
C ASP A 63 -8.67 -5.66 9.46
N LEU A 64 -7.82 -4.75 8.99
CA LEU A 64 -8.12 -3.33 8.81
C LEU A 64 -8.65 -2.99 7.41
N GLY A 65 -8.78 -3.99 6.53
CA GLY A 65 -9.13 -3.77 5.13
C GLY A 65 -7.90 -3.83 4.24
N ASP A 66 -8.16 -3.87 2.95
CA ASP A 66 -7.14 -4.02 1.92
C ASP A 66 -6.55 -2.64 1.52
N THR A 67 -7.33 -1.56 1.66
CA THR A 67 -6.98 -0.20 1.21
C THR A 67 -7.29 0.87 2.27
N GLN A 68 -6.87 2.12 2.04
CA GLN A 68 -7.18 3.24 2.93
C GLN A 68 -8.69 3.51 3.05
N LEU A 69 -9.47 3.37 1.97
CA LEU A 69 -10.92 3.61 2.01
C LEU A 69 -11.70 2.42 2.56
N ASP A 70 -11.17 1.19 2.45
CA ASP A 70 -11.70 0.05 3.20
C ASP A 70 -11.53 0.25 4.71
N LEU A 71 -10.37 0.77 5.14
CA LEU A 71 -10.18 1.16 6.54
C LEU A 71 -11.15 2.27 6.94
N ALA A 72 -11.35 3.30 6.12
CA ALA A 72 -12.30 4.37 6.39
C ALA A 72 -13.75 3.83 6.51
N ALA A 73 -14.14 2.86 5.67
CA ALA A 73 -15.43 2.18 5.75
C ALA A 73 -15.60 1.41 7.08
N LYS A 74 -14.56 0.67 7.50
CA LYS A 74 -14.55 -0.05 8.77
C LYS A 74 -14.60 0.90 9.97
N LEU A 75 -13.86 2.01 9.91
CA LEU A 75 -13.91 3.08 10.90
C LEU A 75 -15.34 3.63 11.01
N TRP A 76 -15.96 4.02 9.89
CA TRP A 76 -17.36 4.50 9.87
C TRP A 76 -18.33 3.51 10.52
N ASN A 77 -18.22 2.24 10.14
CA ASN A 77 -19.07 1.19 10.70
C ASN A 77 -18.87 1.00 12.21
N HIS A 78 -17.72 1.40 12.76
CA HIS A 78 -17.36 1.28 14.17
C HIS A 78 -17.64 2.56 14.99
N ILE A 79 -17.85 3.70 14.34
CA ILE A 79 -18.08 5.01 14.97
C ILE A 79 -19.10 4.96 16.13
N PRO A 80 -20.31 4.36 16.00
CA PRO A 80 -21.28 4.38 17.10
C PRO A 80 -20.75 3.75 18.39
N SER A 81 -19.97 2.67 18.26
CA SER A 81 -19.32 2.02 19.41
C SER A 81 -18.21 2.88 20.00
N MET A 82 -17.41 3.52 19.14
CA MET A 82 -16.35 4.41 19.61
C MET A 82 -16.90 5.66 20.30
N VAL A 83 -17.94 6.30 19.77
CA VAL A 83 -18.56 7.47 20.41
C VAL A 83 -19.11 7.08 21.78
N ALA A 84 -19.81 5.94 21.90
CA ALA A 84 -20.28 5.46 23.20
C ALA A 84 -19.13 5.17 24.18
N GLY A 85 -18.01 4.62 23.69
CA GLY A 85 -16.80 4.40 24.49
C GLY A 85 -16.14 5.69 24.95
N ILE A 86 -16.02 6.67 24.05
CA ILE A 86 -15.46 8.00 24.31
C ILE A 86 -16.29 8.74 25.36
N GLU A 87 -17.62 8.71 25.24
CA GLU A 87 -18.56 9.28 26.21
C GLU A 87 -18.38 8.65 27.60
N ARG A 88 -18.35 7.31 27.68
CA ARG A 88 -18.15 6.59 28.96
C ARG A 88 -16.80 6.91 29.59
N ALA A 89 -15.75 7.00 28.77
CA ALA A 89 -14.40 7.33 29.22
C ALA A 89 -14.22 8.83 29.52
N LYS A 90 -15.24 9.67 29.27
CA LYS A 90 -15.18 11.14 29.42
C LYS A 90 -14.00 11.76 28.68
N ILE A 91 -13.68 11.21 27.50
CA ILE A 91 -12.61 11.70 26.64
C ILE A 91 -13.21 12.74 25.69
N LEU A 92 -12.52 13.85 25.48
CA LEU A 92 -12.87 14.76 24.39
C LEU A 92 -12.52 14.09 23.07
N LYS A 93 -13.53 13.90 22.20
CA LYS A 93 -13.30 13.32 20.88
C LYS A 93 -12.38 14.26 20.07
N PRO A 94 -11.26 13.76 19.51
CA PRO A 94 -10.38 14.58 18.69
C PRO A 94 -11.01 14.85 17.32
N ASP A 95 -10.69 16.01 16.76
CA ASP A 95 -10.83 16.26 15.32
C ASP A 95 -9.59 15.80 14.56
N LEU A 96 -9.80 15.43 13.30
CA LEU A 96 -8.76 15.02 12.36
C LEU A 96 -8.82 15.87 11.09
N THR A 97 -7.66 16.17 10.53
CA THR A 97 -7.56 16.60 9.12
C THR A 97 -7.48 15.38 8.19
N GLY A 98 -7.68 15.58 6.89
CA GLY A 98 -7.49 14.53 5.89
C GLY A 98 -6.05 13.98 5.86
N GLU A 99 -5.05 14.84 6.07
CA GLU A 99 -3.65 14.44 6.16
C GLU A 99 -3.37 13.59 7.41
N GLU A 100 -3.91 13.98 8.56
CA GLU A 100 -3.74 13.24 9.81
C GLU A 100 -4.39 11.86 9.72
N LEU A 101 -5.62 11.78 9.22
CA LEU A 101 -6.31 10.51 9.05
C LEU A 101 -5.61 9.63 8.01
N GLY A 102 -5.15 10.20 6.88
CA GLY A 102 -4.35 9.47 5.89
C GLY A 102 -3.04 8.95 6.46
N SER A 103 -2.35 9.75 7.28
CA SER A 103 -1.11 9.33 7.96
C SER A 103 -1.36 8.21 8.96
N ILE A 104 -2.43 8.28 9.76
CA ILE A 104 -2.84 7.21 10.67
C ILE A 104 -3.16 5.94 9.88
N ALA A 105 -3.91 6.05 8.79
CA ALA A 105 -4.25 4.93 7.92
C ALA A 105 -2.99 4.25 7.36
N ALA A 106 -2.04 5.04 6.85
CA ALA A 106 -0.76 4.55 6.34
C ALA A 106 0.05 3.85 7.42
N TYR A 107 0.10 4.41 8.63
CA TYR A 107 0.80 3.81 9.76
C TYR A 107 0.18 2.48 10.20
N LEU A 108 -1.14 2.41 10.32
CA LEU A 108 -1.84 1.18 10.70
C LEU A 108 -1.66 0.09 9.64
N TYR A 109 -1.68 0.46 8.36
CA TYR A 109 -1.36 -0.44 7.25
C TYR A 109 0.11 -0.88 7.30
N PHE A 110 1.02 0.01 7.67
CA PHE A 110 2.45 -0.25 7.81
C PHE A 110 2.80 -1.20 8.98
N LEU A 111 1.94 -1.38 9.98
CA LEU A 111 2.20 -2.34 11.06
C LEU A 111 2.36 -3.79 10.60
N LYS A 112 1.82 -4.13 9.43
CA LYS A 112 1.95 -5.47 8.80
C LYS A 112 3.16 -5.57 7.87
N TYR A 113 3.88 -4.47 7.65
CA TYR A 113 5.02 -4.43 6.75
C TYR A 113 6.15 -5.34 7.20
N PHE A 114 6.45 -5.33 8.50
CA PHE A 114 7.47 -6.20 9.08
C PHE A 114 6.93 -7.61 9.29
N ASP A 115 7.67 -8.58 8.76
CA ASP A 115 7.41 -9.99 8.99
C ASP A 115 7.43 -10.34 10.48
N GLU A 116 6.55 -11.24 10.89
CA GLU A 116 6.73 -11.98 12.14
C GLU A 116 7.95 -12.91 12.00
N PRO A 117 8.66 -13.27 13.09
CA PRO A 117 9.81 -14.16 13.02
C PRO A 117 9.50 -15.48 12.31
N GLY A 118 10.41 -15.90 11.44
CA GLY A 118 10.31 -17.18 10.73
C GLY A 118 10.70 -18.38 11.60
N ASP A 119 10.52 -19.58 11.06
CA ASP A 119 10.93 -20.84 11.67
C ASP A 119 12.23 -21.34 11.02
N ALA A 120 13.35 -21.26 11.74
CA ALA A 120 14.65 -21.71 11.26
C ALA A 120 14.70 -23.22 10.93
N THR A 121 13.85 -24.05 11.55
CA THR A 121 13.80 -25.49 11.27
C THR A 121 13.18 -25.73 9.89
N LYS A 122 12.08 -25.02 9.58
CA LYS A 122 11.51 -25.02 8.22
C LYS A 122 12.49 -24.42 7.22
N GLY A 123 13.14 -23.32 7.58
CA GLY A 123 14.19 -22.70 6.76
C GLY A 123 15.31 -23.65 6.39
N LYS A 124 15.77 -24.49 7.34
CA LYS A 124 16.76 -25.54 7.08
C LYS A 124 16.26 -26.53 6.03
N PHE A 125 15.02 -27.01 6.15
CA PHE A 125 14.46 -27.93 5.16
C PHE A 125 14.41 -27.27 3.78
N LEU A 126 13.89 -26.04 3.69
CA LEU A 126 13.79 -25.27 2.45
C LEU A 126 15.17 -25.03 1.80
N PHE A 127 16.20 -24.74 2.60
CA PHE A 127 17.57 -24.54 2.11
C PHE A 127 18.14 -25.78 1.40
N ASN A 128 17.76 -26.99 1.86
CA ASN A 128 18.16 -28.24 1.23
C ASN A 128 17.24 -28.60 0.05
N GLU A 129 15.93 -28.57 0.25
CA GLU A 129 14.92 -28.93 -0.75
C GLU A 129 15.01 -28.04 -2.01
N LYS A 130 15.19 -26.73 -1.82
CA LYS A 130 15.34 -25.75 -2.91
C LYS A 130 16.79 -25.65 -3.41
N ALA A 131 17.64 -26.62 -3.05
CA ALA A 131 19.01 -26.81 -3.53
C ALA A 131 19.97 -25.61 -3.28
N CYS A 132 19.69 -24.75 -2.31
CA CYS A 132 20.58 -23.63 -1.95
C CYS A 132 21.95 -24.15 -1.48
N ILE A 133 21.96 -25.26 -0.75
CA ILE A 133 23.16 -25.93 -0.23
C ILE A 133 24.14 -26.41 -1.32
N SER A 134 23.66 -26.58 -2.56
CA SER A 134 24.49 -27.03 -3.69
C SER A 134 25.61 -26.04 -4.03
N CYS A 135 25.41 -24.75 -3.71
CA CYS A 135 26.41 -23.70 -3.90
C CYS A 135 26.76 -22.99 -2.58
N HIS A 136 25.77 -22.68 -1.73
CA HIS A 136 26.01 -22.01 -0.46
C HIS A 136 26.26 -23.03 0.65
N SER A 137 27.51 -23.18 1.08
CA SER A 137 27.86 -24.07 2.20
C SER A 137 27.45 -23.45 3.56
N LEU A 138 27.47 -24.24 4.63
CA LEU A 138 27.27 -23.69 5.99
C LEU A 138 28.48 -22.91 6.48
N THR A 139 29.68 -23.38 6.12
CA THR A 139 30.95 -22.81 6.55
C THR A 139 31.94 -22.72 5.40
N GLY A 140 32.67 -21.59 5.34
CA GLY A 140 33.68 -21.33 4.31
C GLY A 140 33.04 -21.17 2.93
N LYS A 141 33.85 -21.17 1.88
CA LYS A 141 33.33 -21.04 0.51
C LYS A 141 32.77 -22.37 -0.01
N GLY A 142 31.73 -22.29 -0.82
CA GLY A 142 31.23 -23.37 -1.65
C GLY A 142 32.23 -23.79 -2.71
N LYS A 143 31.93 -24.89 -3.43
CA LYS A 143 32.83 -25.46 -4.44
C LYS A 143 33.15 -24.50 -5.58
N GLY A 144 32.26 -23.56 -5.90
CA GLY A 144 32.46 -22.53 -6.92
C GLY A 144 32.99 -21.20 -6.38
N GLY A 145 33.35 -21.13 -5.09
CA GLY A 145 33.82 -19.90 -4.44
C GLY A 145 32.70 -19.02 -3.88
N GLU A 146 31.44 -19.48 -3.92
CA GLU A 146 30.31 -18.80 -3.31
C GLU A 146 30.48 -18.70 -1.79
N SER A 147 30.12 -17.59 -1.17
CA SER A 147 30.19 -17.45 0.28
C SER A 147 29.26 -18.43 0.98
N GLY A 148 29.79 -19.12 1.99
CA GLY A 148 28.99 -19.90 2.93
C GLY A 148 28.22 -19.01 3.89
N LEU A 149 27.19 -19.58 4.52
CA LEU A 149 26.29 -18.84 5.39
C LEU A 149 27.03 -18.18 6.57
N ASN A 150 28.09 -18.79 7.09
CA ASN A 150 28.90 -18.20 8.16
C ASN A 150 29.55 -16.86 7.80
N GLU A 151 29.76 -16.57 6.51
CA GLU A 151 30.32 -15.30 6.04
C GLU A 151 29.25 -14.19 5.96
N PHE A 152 27.97 -14.54 6.07
CA PHE A 152 26.88 -13.58 5.99
C PHE A 152 26.79 -12.75 7.27
N PRO A 153 26.23 -11.52 7.21
CA PRO A 153 26.04 -10.69 8.40
C PRO A 153 25.09 -11.32 9.42
N GLN A 154 25.47 -11.29 10.70
CA GLN A 154 24.70 -11.89 11.80
C GLN A 154 23.27 -11.35 11.93
N ASN A 155 23.03 -10.10 11.57
CA ASN A 155 21.75 -9.40 11.66
C ASN A 155 21.20 -9.07 10.26
N ILE A 156 21.33 -10.01 9.32
CA ILE A 156 20.81 -9.86 7.96
C ILE A 156 19.32 -9.48 7.97
N SER A 157 19.02 -8.34 7.35
CA SER A 157 17.66 -7.84 7.24
C SER A 157 16.92 -8.43 6.02
N PRO A 158 15.56 -8.48 6.01
CA PRO A 158 14.81 -8.83 4.81
C PRO A 158 15.16 -7.96 3.59
N VAL A 159 15.42 -6.67 3.82
CA VAL A 159 15.85 -5.72 2.77
C VAL A 159 17.20 -6.12 2.20
N PHE A 160 18.18 -6.40 3.07
CA PHE A 160 19.51 -6.82 2.64
C PHE A 160 19.46 -8.12 1.86
N LEU A 161 18.70 -9.12 2.35
CA LEU A 161 18.51 -10.37 1.62
C LEU A 161 17.94 -10.10 0.23
N SER A 162 16.89 -9.28 0.13
CA SER A 162 16.24 -8.90 -1.15
C SER A 162 17.21 -8.26 -2.13
N MET A 163 18.03 -7.34 -1.64
CA MET A 163 19.07 -6.67 -2.43
C MET A 163 20.10 -7.67 -2.93
N GLN A 164 20.64 -8.50 -2.04
CA GLN A 164 21.70 -9.44 -2.39
C GLN A 164 21.21 -10.50 -3.39
N ILE A 165 20.04 -11.10 -3.17
CA ILE A 165 19.52 -12.11 -4.09
C ILE A 165 19.16 -11.51 -5.47
N TRP A 166 18.72 -10.25 -5.52
CA TRP A 166 18.51 -9.57 -6.80
C TRP A 166 19.85 -9.31 -7.52
N ASN A 167 20.79 -8.65 -6.83
CA ASN A 167 22.07 -8.25 -7.40
C ASN A 167 22.93 -9.45 -7.82
N HIS A 168 22.83 -10.57 -7.08
CA HIS A 168 23.51 -11.84 -7.37
C HIS A 168 22.70 -12.77 -8.29
N GLY A 169 21.45 -12.41 -8.61
CA GLY A 169 20.52 -13.20 -9.42
C GLY A 169 21.09 -13.69 -10.74
N PRO A 170 21.77 -12.85 -11.55
CA PRO A 170 22.37 -13.29 -12.82
C PRO A 170 23.40 -14.43 -12.65
N ASP A 171 24.26 -14.33 -11.63
CA ASP A 171 25.27 -15.35 -11.34
C ASP A 171 24.62 -16.65 -10.86
N MET A 172 23.60 -16.54 -9.99
CA MET A 172 22.83 -17.68 -9.52
C MET A 172 22.14 -18.40 -10.70
N ILE A 173 21.49 -17.66 -11.60
CA ILE A 173 20.85 -18.24 -12.80
C ILE A 173 21.88 -18.99 -13.65
N ALA A 174 23.03 -18.38 -13.93
CA ALA A 174 24.06 -18.99 -14.76
C ALA A 174 24.60 -20.30 -14.15
N ASN A 175 24.84 -20.33 -12.84
CA ASN A 175 25.31 -21.54 -12.15
C ASN A 175 24.21 -22.60 -11.99
N MET A 176 22.97 -22.20 -11.72
CA MET A 176 21.83 -23.13 -11.68
C MET A 176 21.63 -23.82 -13.02
N VAL A 177 21.72 -23.09 -14.14
CA VAL A 177 21.63 -23.67 -15.50
C VAL A 177 22.75 -24.68 -15.74
N LYS A 178 24.00 -24.37 -15.38
CA LYS A 178 25.14 -25.29 -15.53
C LYS A 178 24.96 -26.59 -14.73
N LEU A 179 24.34 -26.50 -13.55
CA LEU A 179 24.13 -27.61 -12.64
C LEU A 179 22.79 -28.35 -12.88
N GLY A 180 21.98 -27.91 -13.84
CA GLY A 180 20.64 -28.48 -14.08
C GLY A 180 19.65 -28.23 -12.94
N ILE A 181 19.89 -27.22 -12.10
CA ILE A 181 19.02 -26.84 -10.98
C ILE A 181 17.91 -25.93 -11.52
N LYS A 182 16.65 -26.28 -11.23
CA LYS A 182 15.51 -25.42 -11.53
C LYS A 182 15.44 -24.27 -10.55
N TRP A 183 15.09 -23.07 -11.03
CA TRP A 183 14.84 -21.92 -10.15
C TRP A 183 13.69 -22.23 -9.20
N PRO A 184 13.91 -22.24 -7.88
CA PRO A 184 12.87 -22.60 -6.93
C PRO A 184 11.87 -21.45 -6.73
N GLU A 185 10.63 -21.77 -6.36
CA GLU A 185 9.62 -20.77 -5.97
C GLU A 185 9.43 -20.76 -4.45
N PHE A 186 9.23 -19.57 -3.87
CA PHE A 186 8.87 -19.38 -2.47
C PHE A 186 7.38 -19.06 -2.31
N LYS A 187 6.72 -19.69 -1.34
CA LYS A 187 5.31 -19.51 -1.01
C LYS A 187 5.15 -19.06 0.43
N GLU A 188 4.06 -18.34 0.71
CA GLU A 188 3.66 -17.90 2.05
C GLU A 188 4.84 -17.41 2.91
N THR A 189 5.23 -18.15 3.95
CA THR A 189 6.29 -17.81 4.91
C THR A 189 7.67 -18.37 4.54
N GLU A 190 7.81 -19.12 3.45
CA GLU A 190 9.04 -19.86 3.16
C GLU A 190 10.28 -18.96 3.07
N MET A 191 10.14 -17.73 2.55
CA MET A 191 11.26 -16.78 2.47
C MET A 191 11.69 -16.25 3.84
N ILE A 192 10.75 -15.98 4.75
CA ILE A 192 11.10 -15.56 6.12
C ILE A 192 11.66 -16.72 6.94
N ASP A 193 11.14 -17.94 6.74
CA ASP A 193 11.67 -19.16 7.34
C ASP A 193 13.11 -19.41 6.88
N LEU A 194 13.37 -19.29 5.56
CA LEU A 194 14.71 -19.37 4.99
C LEU A 194 15.65 -18.29 5.56
N LEU A 195 15.19 -17.04 5.62
CA LEU A 195 15.98 -15.94 6.18
C LEU A 195 16.36 -16.22 7.65
N GLU A 196 15.43 -16.77 8.44
CA GLU A 196 15.71 -17.12 9.83
C GLU A 196 16.77 -18.22 9.94
N TYR A 197 16.70 -19.24 9.09
CA TYR A 197 17.77 -20.24 9.02
C TYR A 197 19.12 -19.64 8.64
N ILE A 198 19.17 -18.74 7.66
CA ILE A 198 20.42 -18.04 7.28
C ILE A 198 20.98 -17.27 8.48
N LYS A 199 20.16 -16.50 9.21
CA LYS A 199 20.58 -15.76 10.41
C LYS A 199 21.20 -16.66 11.46
N THR A 200 20.59 -17.81 11.75
CA THR A 200 21.12 -18.74 12.77
C THR A 200 22.49 -19.32 12.43
N ASN A 201 22.89 -19.30 11.15
CA ASN A 201 24.19 -19.78 10.68
C ASN A 201 25.19 -18.65 10.37
N ALA A 202 24.72 -17.41 10.31
CA ALA A 202 25.53 -16.24 10.00
C ALA A 202 26.49 -15.88 11.14
N LYS A 203 27.77 -15.66 10.81
CA LYS A 203 28.82 -15.30 11.78
C LYS A 203 29.65 -14.08 11.35
N GLY A 204 29.36 -13.52 10.18
CA GLY A 204 30.04 -12.35 9.64
C GLY A 204 29.83 -11.08 10.48
N PRO A 205 30.45 -9.96 10.07
CA PRO A 205 30.27 -8.69 10.78
C PRO A 205 28.79 -8.32 10.82
N LYS A 206 28.38 -7.62 11.88
CA LYS A 206 27.03 -7.07 11.94
C LYS A 206 26.85 -6.08 10.80
N GLU A 207 25.81 -6.29 10.01
CA GLU A 207 25.31 -5.33 9.05
C GLU A 207 24.93 -4.05 9.80
N VAL A 208 25.24 -2.89 9.22
CA VAL A 208 24.55 -1.66 9.63
C VAL A 208 23.10 -1.85 9.22
N ALA A 209 22.27 -2.26 10.18
CA ALA A 209 20.88 -2.57 9.91
C ALA A 209 20.22 -1.33 9.31
N TYR A 210 19.82 -1.41 8.04
CA TYR A 210 18.96 -0.41 7.44
C TYR A 210 17.55 -0.65 8.01
N ILE A 211 17.32 -0.14 9.23
CA ILE A 211 16.07 -0.31 9.99
C ILE A 211 14.97 0.61 9.43
N ASN A 212 15.34 1.59 8.60
CA ASN A 212 14.37 2.51 8.02
C ASN A 212 13.46 1.74 7.03
N PRO A 213 12.13 1.78 7.19
CA PRO A 213 11.19 1.03 6.37
C PRO A 213 11.16 1.34 4.87
N GLY A 214 11.98 2.27 4.41
CA GLY A 214 11.96 2.76 3.04
C GLY A 214 10.82 3.75 2.84
N ASN A 215 11.05 4.71 1.96
CA ASN A 215 10.11 5.75 1.60
C ASN A 215 9.39 5.36 0.29
N PRO A 216 8.06 5.12 0.30
CA PRO A 216 7.31 4.75 -0.90
C PRO A 216 7.42 5.74 -2.07
N ARG A 217 7.52 7.05 -1.80
CA ARG A 217 7.69 8.06 -2.85
C ARG A 217 9.07 7.97 -3.50
N GLU A 218 10.12 7.83 -2.70
CA GLU A 218 11.47 7.60 -3.23
C GLU A 218 11.54 6.24 -3.96
N GLY A 219 10.82 5.23 -3.47
CA GLY A 219 10.71 3.93 -4.11
C GLY A 219 10.11 4.00 -5.50
N ARG A 220 9.10 4.86 -5.72
CA ARG A 220 8.58 5.14 -7.06
C ARG A 220 9.64 5.76 -7.97
N LYS A 221 10.49 6.66 -7.44
CA LYS A 221 11.60 7.23 -8.22
C LYS A 221 12.62 6.16 -8.58
N THR A 222 13.00 5.31 -7.63
CA THR A 222 13.89 4.17 -7.85
C THR A 222 13.30 3.20 -8.89
N PHE A 223 12.01 2.87 -8.79
CA PHE A 223 11.32 2.00 -9.74
C PHE A 223 11.40 2.53 -11.18
N LEU A 224 11.20 3.83 -11.36
CA LEU A 224 11.30 4.47 -12.67
C LEU A 224 12.76 4.57 -13.14
N SER A 225 13.68 5.00 -12.28
CA SER A 225 15.09 5.21 -12.65
C SER A 225 15.84 3.91 -12.96
N LYS A 226 15.42 2.79 -12.35
CA LYS A 226 15.96 1.45 -12.63
C LYS A 226 15.25 0.76 -13.80
N GLY A 227 14.38 1.48 -14.52
CA GLY A 227 13.73 1.00 -15.75
C GLY A 227 12.56 0.03 -15.54
N CYS A 228 12.11 -0.19 -14.29
CA CYS A 228 11.02 -1.12 -14.02
C CYS A 228 9.70 -0.66 -14.71
N GLY A 229 9.45 0.65 -14.72
CA GLY A 229 8.27 1.26 -15.33
C GLY A 229 8.17 1.13 -16.86
N GLU A 230 9.24 0.74 -17.55
CA GLU A 230 9.20 0.50 -18.99
C GLU A 230 8.34 -0.72 -19.35
N CYS A 231 8.29 -1.71 -18.45
CA CYS A 231 7.51 -2.94 -18.61
C CYS A 231 6.34 -3.01 -17.63
N HIS A 232 6.48 -2.44 -16.43
CA HIS A 232 5.51 -2.54 -15.36
C HIS A 232 4.74 -1.23 -15.21
N PRO A 233 3.60 -1.06 -15.92
CA PRO A 233 2.76 0.10 -15.70
C PRO A 233 2.12 0.03 -14.31
N ILE A 234 1.72 1.19 -13.80
CA ILE A 234 1.06 1.32 -12.51
C ILE A 234 -0.26 2.04 -12.75
N ARG A 235 -1.39 1.39 -12.48
CA ARG A 235 -2.72 2.01 -12.59
C ARG A 235 -3.01 2.60 -13.96
N GLY A 236 -2.77 1.81 -15.00
CA GLY A 236 -3.01 2.24 -16.37
C GLY A 236 -2.05 3.32 -16.90
N GLU A 237 -0.95 3.61 -16.19
CA GLU A 237 0.20 4.29 -16.79
C GLU A 237 0.63 3.57 -18.08
N LYS A 238 1.15 4.30 -19.07
CA LYS A 238 1.64 3.69 -20.31
C LYS A 238 3.01 3.06 -20.07
N ALA A 239 3.16 1.79 -20.44
CA ALA A 239 4.45 1.10 -20.49
C ALA A 239 4.92 1.00 -21.94
N SER A 240 6.20 1.30 -22.19
CA SER A 240 6.80 1.34 -23.53
C SER A 240 7.05 -0.05 -24.11
N ALA A 241 7.37 -1.04 -23.28
CA ALA A 241 7.78 -2.38 -23.70
C ALA A 241 6.71 -3.46 -23.45
N GLY A 242 5.53 -3.07 -22.94
CA GLY A 242 4.48 -3.99 -22.52
C GLY A 242 4.87 -4.83 -21.29
N GLY A 243 3.87 -5.22 -20.50
CA GLY A 243 4.06 -6.04 -19.32
C GLY A 243 2.87 -5.96 -18.37
N ILE A 244 3.03 -6.51 -17.17
CA ILE A 244 1.93 -6.65 -16.22
C ILE A 244 1.84 -5.39 -15.37
N ASP A 245 0.64 -4.81 -15.32
CA ASP A 245 0.29 -3.74 -14.38
C ASP A 245 0.38 -4.26 -12.95
N LEU A 246 1.36 -3.76 -12.18
CA LEU A 246 1.62 -4.24 -10.83
C LEU A 246 0.54 -3.80 -9.85
N SER A 247 -0.21 -2.73 -10.11
CA SER A 247 -1.31 -2.31 -9.23
C SER A 247 -2.46 -3.33 -9.25
N LYS A 248 -2.69 -3.98 -10.40
CA LYS A 248 -3.71 -5.05 -10.55
C LYS A 248 -3.34 -6.35 -9.82
N ARG A 249 -2.06 -6.51 -9.48
CA ARG A 249 -1.53 -7.64 -8.70
C ARG A 249 -1.12 -7.22 -7.28
N SER A 250 -1.53 -6.03 -6.83
CA SER A 250 -1.10 -5.44 -5.56
C SER A 250 -1.31 -6.32 -4.33
N LYS A 251 -2.33 -7.19 -4.36
CA LYS A 251 -2.55 -8.23 -3.34
C LYS A 251 -1.42 -9.26 -3.17
N ALA A 252 -0.51 -9.37 -4.14
CA ALA A 252 0.66 -10.22 -4.01
C ALA A 252 1.74 -9.61 -3.10
N TYR A 253 1.74 -8.29 -2.89
CA TYR A 253 2.84 -7.55 -2.25
C TYR A 253 2.54 -7.07 -0.82
N TYR A 254 1.26 -6.92 -0.46
CA TYR A 254 0.86 -6.21 0.77
C TYR A 254 0.95 -6.98 2.10
N ARG A 255 1.48 -8.22 2.10
CA ARG A 255 1.48 -9.05 3.32
C ARG A 255 2.66 -8.75 4.23
N SER A 256 3.85 -8.55 3.67
CA SER A 256 5.08 -8.27 4.42
C SER A 256 6.24 -7.97 3.46
N LEU A 257 7.37 -7.51 4.01
CA LEU A 257 8.65 -7.33 3.32
C LEU A 257 9.06 -8.60 2.56
N THR A 258 9.18 -9.75 3.24
CA THR A 258 9.65 -10.98 2.56
C THR A 258 8.64 -11.51 1.55
N ARG A 259 7.36 -11.13 1.62
CA ARG A 259 6.40 -11.48 0.58
C ARG A 259 6.68 -10.73 -0.72
N VAL A 260 7.06 -9.45 -0.64
CA VAL A 260 7.52 -8.69 -1.82
C VAL A 260 8.76 -9.36 -2.40
N THR A 261 9.73 -9.69 -1.55
CA THR A 261 10.98 -10.39 -1.92
C THR A 261 10.71 -11.71 -2.64
N SER A 262 9.83 -12.54 -2.08
CA SER A 262 9.42 -13.82 -2.67
C SER A 262 8.81 -13.63 -4.05
N THR A 263 7.97 -12.61 -4.22
CA THR A 263 7.31 -12.34 -5.51
C THR A 263 8.33 -11.90 -6.56
N MET A 264 9.30 -11.06 -6.18
CA MET A 264 10.41 -10.66 -7.05
C MET A 264 11.28 -11.87 -7.42
N TRP A 265 11.67 -12.68 -6.43
CA TRP A 265 12.45 -13.90 -6.65
C TRP A 265 11.75 -14.88 -7.61
N ASN A 266 10.47 -15.17 -7.39
CA ASN A 266 9.73 -16.15 -8.19
C ASN A 266 9.63 -15.75 -9.67
N LYS A 267 9.72 -14.44 -9.98
CA LYS A 267 9.75 -13.92 -11.35
C LYS A 267 11.16 -13.59 -11.84
N GLY A 268 12.18 -13.79 -11.00
CA GLY A 268 13.57 -13.44 -11.21
C GLY A 268 14.10 -13.83 -12.60
N PRO A 269 14.11 -15.12 -12.99
CA PRO A 269 14.67 -15.53 -14.28
C PRO A 269 14.02 -14.84 -15.47
N THR A 270 12.68 -14.74 -15.49
CA THR A 270 11.96 -14.08 -16.58
C THR A 270 12.22 -12.57 -16.61
N VAL A 271 12.22 -11.91 -15.44
CA VAL A 271 12.41 -10.47 -15.32
C VAL A 271 13.85 -10.08 -15.65
N LEU A 272 14.84 -10.77 -15.08
CA LEU A 272 16.26 -10.52 -15.29
C LEU A 272 16.66 -10.78 -16.75
N ALA A 273 16.14 -11.82 -17.39
CA ALA A 273 16.37 -12.08 -18.82
C ALA A 273 15.79 -10.99 -19.73
N LYS A 274 14.63 -10.42 -19.38
CA LYS A 274 14.08 -9.27 -20.12
C LYS A 274 14.88 -8.00 -19.86
N MET A 275 15.27 -7.74 -18.61
CA MET A 275 16.08 -6.58 -18.24
C MET A 275 17.47 -6.63 -18.90
N SER A 276 18.08 -7.80 -19.08
CA SER A 276 19.37 -7.90 -19.79
C SER A 276 19.28 -7.51 -21.27
N GLN A 277 18.07 -7.48 -21.85
CA GLN A 277 17.85 -7.09 -23.25
C GLN A 277 17.56 -5.58 -23.40
N THR A 278 17.36 -4.85 -22.31
CA THR A 278 17.17 -3.40 -22.36
C THR A 278 18.50 -2.67 -22.52
N LYS A 279 18.46 -1.40 -22.92
CA LYS A 279 19.67 -0.56 -23.03
C LYS A 279 20.37 -0.34 -21.70
N THR A 280 19.63 -0.39 -20.59
CA THR A 280 20.12 -0.16 -19.23
C THR A 280 20.65 -1.43 -18.58
N GLY A 281 20.33 -2.61 -19.12
CA GLY A 281 20.73 -3.90 -18.57
C GLY A 281 20.04 -4.20 -17.23
N ILE A 282 20.58 -5.20 -16.52
CA ILE A 282 20.06 -5.59 -15.20
C ILE A 282 20.51 -4.55 -14.15
N PRO A 283 19.57 -3.84 -13.51
CA PRO A 283 19.91 -2.85 -12.50
C PRO A 283 20.45 -3.51 -11.24
N LYS A 284 21.43 -2.87 -10.60
CA LYS A 284 21.83 -3.16 -9.21
C LYS A 284 21.19 -2.16 -8.25
N PHE A 285 20.94 -2.62 -7.04
CA PHE A 285 20.37 -1.81 -5.95
C PHE A 285 21.36 -1.63 -4.82
N THR A 286 21.39 -0.43 -4.23
CA THR A 286 21.92 -0.18 -2.90
C THR A 286 20.89 -0.59 -1.82
N PRO A 287 21.30 -0.72 -0.53
CA PRO A 287 20.36 -1.07 0.54
C PRO A 287 19.19 -0.09 0.65
N LYS A 288 19.47 1.22 0.53
CA LYS A 288 18.46 2.27 0.57
C LYS A 288 17.47 2.14 -0.60
N GLU A 289 17.97 1.99 -1.82
CA GLU A 289 17.11 1.87 -3.00
C GLU A 289 16.22 0.63 -2.93
N MET A 290 16.73 -0.50 -2.42
CA MET A 290 15.93 -1.71 -2.23
C MET A 290 14.86 -1.51 -1.15
N ALA A 291 15.21 -0.87 -0.02
CA ALA A 291 14.24 -0.56 1.04
C ALA A 291 13.09 0.31 0.49
N ASP A 292 13.44 1.39 -0.21
CA ASP A 292 12.48 2.31 -0.81
C ASP A 292 11.61 1.59 -1.86
N LEU A 293 12.21 0.77 -2.74
CA LEU A 293 11.49 0.00 -3.75
C LEU A 293 10.49 -0.98 -3.13
N ILE A 294 10.90 -1.76 -2.12
CA ILE A 294 10.02 -2.71 -1.45
C ILE A 294 8.86 -1.97 -0.76
N SER A 295 9.16 -0.84 -0.11
CA SER A 295 8.15 0.02 0.52
C SER A 295 7.13 0.52 -0.52
N TYR A 296 7.61 0.98 -1.68
CA TYR A 296 6.73 1.37 -2.79
C TYR A 296 5.83 0.23 -3.26
N LEU A 297 6.39 -0.96 -3.52
CA LEU A 297 5.64 -2.12 -3.98
C LEU A 297 4.59 -2.59 -2.95
N TYR A 298 4.93 -2.54 -1.66
CA TYR A 298 4.01 -2.85 -0.56
C TYR A 298 2.82 -1.86 -0.50
N PHE A 299 3.09 -0.57 -0.72
CA PHE A 299 2.08 0.48 -0.70
C PHE A 299 1.24 0.59 -1.99
N LEU A 300 1.55 -0.19 -3.05
CA LEU A 300 0.72 -0.21 -4.27
C LEU A 300 -0.73 -0.62 -4.01
N HIS A 301 -0.97 -1.45 -2.98
CA HIS A 301 -2.32 -1.87 -2.60
C HIS A 301 -3.04 -0.84 -1.72
N PHE A 302 -2.28 -0.03 -0.97
CA PHE A 302 -2.82 0.87 0.05
C PHE A 302 -3.71 1.97 -0.53
N ILE A 303 -3.29 2.57 -1.64
CA ILE A 303 -4.04 3.65 -2.28
C ILE A 303 -5.17 3.05 -3.13
N ASP A 304 -6.41 3.45 -2.90
CA ASP A 304 -7.57 2.97 -3.66
C ASP A 304 -7.53 3.37 -5.14
N GLU A 305 -8.15 2.55 -5.99
CA GLU A 305 -8.62 3.00 -7.30
C GLU A 305 -9.81 3.97 -7.09
N PRO A 306 -10.01 4.96 -7.98
CA PRO A 306 -11.18 5.83 -7.92
C PRO A 306 -12.48 5.01 -7.90
N GLY A 307 -13.44 5.43 -7.07
CA GLY A 307 -14.75 4.80 -7.02
C GLY A 307 -15.56 5.06 -8.30
N ASN A 308 -16.74 4.48 -8.38
CA ASN A 308 -17.73 4.80 -9.40
C ASN A 308 -18.74 5.83 -8.85
N PRO A 309 -18.77 7.07 -9.38
CA PRO A 309 -19.64 8.12 -8.84
C PRO A 309 -21.13 7.85 -9.09
N VAL A 310 -21.49 7.04 -10.09
CA VAL A 310 -22.88 6.61 -10.33
C VAL A 310 -23.34 5.68 -9.21
N ASN A 311 -22.51 4.70 -8.86
CA ASN A 311 -22.76 3.84 -7.70
C ASN A 311 -22.78 4.67 -6.42
N GLY A 312 -21.84 5.62 -6.27
CA GLY A 312 -21.76 6.51 -5.11
C GLY A 312 -23.02 7.32 -4.90
N LYS A 313 -23.59 7.89 -5.96
CA LYS A 313 -24.89 8.57 -5.91
C LYS A 313 -26.00 7.65 -5.44
N LYS A 314 -26.03 6.42 -5.96
CA LYS A 314 -26.99 5.41 -5.50
C LYS A 314 -26.79 5.11 -4.01
N ARG A 315 -25.55 4.95 -3.53
CA ARG A 315 -25.24 4.75 -2.10
C ARG A 315 -25.65 5.92 -1.24
N PHE A 316 -25.49 7.15 -1.71
CA PHE A 316 -25.93 8.35 -1.00
C PHE A 316 -27.45 8.33 -0.73
N SER A 317 -28.23 7.79 -1.66
CA SER A 317 -29.68 7.57 -1.47
C SER A 317 -29.99 6.32 -0.65
N ASP A 318 -29.46 5.16 -1.03
CA ASP A 318 -29.75 3.86 -0.41
C ASP A 318 -29.34 3.81 1.08
N LEU A 319 -28.22 4.45 1.42
CA LEU A 319 -27.72 4.55 2.80
C LEU A 319 -28.29 5.76 3.53
N VAL A 320 -29.40 6.31 3.03
CA VAL A 320 -30.21 7.38 3.63
C VAL A 320 -29.44 8.65 4.00
N CYS A 321 -28.26 8.86 3.42
CA CYS A 321 -27.50 10.10 3.59
C CYS A 321 -28.31 11.30 3.10
N VAL A 322 -29.06 11.14 2.00
CA VAL A 322 -29.94 12.15 1.42
C VAL A 322 -31.03 12.66 2.38
N ARG A 323 -31.40 11.86 3.40
CA ARG A 323 -32.39 12.29 4.40
C ARG A 323 -31.90 13.49 5.20
N CYS A 324 -30.60 13.63 5.41
CA CYS A 324 -30.02 14.74 6.15
C CYS A 324 -29.17 15.67 5.27
N HIS A 325 -28.53 15.10 4.26
CA HIS A 325 -27.55 15.80 3.46
C HIS A 325 -28.06 16.06 2.05
N GLY A 326 -27.77 17.24 1.52
CA GLY A 326 -27.96 17.57 0.13
C GLY A 326 -26.65 17.73 -0.63
N MET A 327 -26.77 17.93 -1.94
CA MET A 327 -25.69 18.12 -2.89
C MET A 327 -26.10 19.15 -3.93
N ASP A 328 -25.12 19.79 -4.56
CA ASP A 328 -25.29 20.81 -5.59
C ASP A 328 -26.14 22.02 -5.14
N GLY A 329 -25.92 22.52 -3.92
CA GLY A 329 -26.67 23.64 -3.36
C GLY A 329 -28.10 23.30 -2.93
N LYS A 330 -28.50 22.02 -2.98
CA LYS A 330 -29.82 21.57 -2.53
C LYS A 330 -29.75 21.11 -1.06
N PRO A 331 -30.84 21.27 -0.28
CA PRO A 331 -30.92 20.69 1.05
C PRO A 331 -31.15 19.17 0.98
N GLY A 332 -30.94 18.48 2.10
CA GLY A 332 -31.44 17.11 2.30
C GLY A 332 -32.94 17.11 2.59
N GLU A 333 -33.53 15.91 2.68
CA GLU A 333 -35.00 15.77 2.82
C GLU A 333 -35.53 16.28 4.18
N LEU A 334 -34.74 16.13 5.25
CA LEU A 334 -35.09 16.49 6.63
C LEU A 334 -34.21 17.59 7.21
N MET A 335 -33.03 17.83 6.64
CA MET A 335 -32.05 18.79 7.16
C MET A 335 -31.37 19.55 6.01
N THR A 336 -30.95 20.78 6.29
CA THR A 336 -30.38 21.70 5.29
C THR A 336 -28.85 21.65 5.24
N ILE A 337 -28.26 20.46 5.34
CA ILE A 337 -26.79 20.29 5.36
C ILE A 337 -26.29 19.94 3.96
N ASP A 338 -25.72 20.91 3.25
CA ASP A 338 -25.12 20.70 1.92
C ASP A 338 -23.67 20.17 2.02
N LEU A 339 -23.36 19.10 1.29
CA LEU A 339 -22.03 18.50 1.23
C LEU A 339 -21.21 18.96 0.01
N SER A 340 -21.71 19.90 -0.79
CA SER A 340 -21.04 20.43 -1.98
C SER A 340 -19.66 21.03 -1.72
N LYS A 341 -19.35 21.39 -0.47
CA LYS A 341 -18.00 21.83 -0.05
C LYS A 341 -16.89 20.82 -0.34
N TYR A 342 -17.24 19.54 -0.50
CA TYR A 342 -16.30 18.47 -0.83
C TYR A 342 -16.09 18.28 -2.34
N GLN A 343 -16.88 18.94 -3.19
CA GLN A 343 -16.67 18.91 -4.64
C GLN A 343 -15.30 19.49 -4.99
N GLY A 344 -14.53 18.76 -5.78
CA GLY A 344 -13.16 19.11 -6.13
C GLY A 344 -12.11 18.72 -5.08
N ALA A 345 -12.50 18.08 -3.96
CA ALA A 345 -11.53 17.53 -3.02
C ALA A 345 -10.59 16.55 -3.73
N THR A 346 -9.28 16.83 -3.65
CA THR A 346 -8.24 16.03 -4.31
C THR A 346 -7.87 14.79 -3.48
N ASN A 347 -8.10 14.85 -2.17
CA ASN A 347 -7.83 13.75 -1.26
C ASN A 347 -9.15 13.24 -0.61
N PRO A 348 -9.59 12.01 -0.90
CA PRO A 348 -10.82 11.47 -0.30
C PRO A 348 -10.74 11.35 1.23
N MET A 349 -9.54 11.31 1.81
CA MET A 349 -9.38 11.28 3.27
C MET A 349 -9.81 12.59 3.95
N GLU A 350 -9.89 13.72 3.24
CA GLU A 350 -10.48 14.95 3.76
C GLU A 350 -11.97 14.79 4.06
N ILE A 351 -12.67 14.07 3.18
CA ILE A 351 -14.09 13.76 3.36
C ILE A 351 -14.25 12.77 4.51
N ALA A 352 -13.43 11.70 4.54
CA ALA A 352 -13.45 10.72 5.63
C ALA A 352 -13.15 11.35 7.00
N ALA A 353 -12.22 12.31 7.07
CA ALA A 353 -11.93 13.06 8.28
C ALA A 353 -13.10 13.97 8.68
N GLY A 354 -13.75 14.64 7.72
CA GLY A 354 -14.96 15.42 7.96
C GLY A 354 -16.10 14.57 8.52
N ILE A 355 -16.27 13.36 7.98
CA ILE A 355 -17.23 12.35 8.46
C ILE A 355 -16.90 11.95 9.92
N TRP A 356 -15.63 11.71 10.24
CA TRP A 356 -15.20 11.44 11.61
C TRP A 356 -15.50 12.62 12.54
N ASN A 357 -15.18 13.85 12.15
CA ASN A 357 -15.40 15.04 12.97
C ASN A 357 -16.88 15.26 13.25
N HIS A 358 -17.74 15.05 12.25
CA HIS A 358 -19.19 15.20 12.35
C HIS A 358 -19.93 14.02 13.02
N SER A 359 -19.20 12.98 13.45
CA SER A 359 -19.82 11.71 13.82
C SER A 359 -20.72 11.74 15.06
N VAL A 360 -20.46 12.64 16.01
CA VAL A 360 -21.26 12.76 17.24
C VAL A 360 -22.63 13.33 16.90
N GLU A 361 -22.67 14.36 16.06
CA GLU A 361 -23.91 14.97 15.58
C GLU A 361 -24.71 13.99 14.71
N ILE A 362 -24.04 13.26 13.81
CA ILE A 362 -24.71 12.23 13.00
C ILE A 362 -25.32 11.15 13.91
N ARG A 363 -24.59 10.69 14.94
CA ARG A 363 -25.12 9.67 15.87
C ARG A 363 -26.34 10.20 16.63
N ARG A 364 -26.31 11.45 17.08
CA ARG A 364 -27.45 12.08 17.75
C ARG A 364 -28.66 12.17 16.82
N ALA A 365 -28.47 12.69 15.61
CA ALA A 365 -29.53 12.85 14.62
C ALA A 365 -30.15 11.51 14.20
N THR A 366 -29.32 10.48 14.00
CA THR A 366 -29.81 9.13 13.65
C THR A 366 -30.68 8.52 14.75
N VAL A 367 -30.30 8.69 16.02
CA VAL A 367 -31.13 8.28 17.17
C VAL A 367 -32.44 9.07 17.24
N GLU A 368 -32.36 10.41 17.18
CA GLU A 368 -33.54 11.29 17.26
C GLU A 368 -34.56 11.05 16.15
N LYS A 369 -34.10 10.69 14.95
CA LYS A 369 -34.94 10.46 13.77
C LYS A 369 -35.30 8.99 13.55
N GLY A 370 -34.89 8.07 14.44
CA GLY A 370 -35.15 6.64 14.31
C GLY A 370 -34.52 6.02 13.07
N ILE A 371 -33.36 6.53 12.64
CA ILE A 371 -32.65 6.07 11.44
C ILE A 371 -31.54 5.10 11.88
N PRO A 372 -31.51 3.86 11.35
CA PRO A 372 -30.40 2.96 11.65
C PRO A 372 -29.09 3.50 11.08
N TRP A 373 -27.99 3.32 11.81
CA TRP A 373 -26.67 3.73 11.33
C TRP A 373 -26.32 2.99 10.03
N PRO A 374 -26.08 3.70 8.91
CA PRO A 374 -25.81 3.03 7.64
C PRO A 374 -24.45 2.34 7.70
N ARG A 375 -24.33 1.20 7.03
CA ARG A 375 -23.08 0.41 7.02
C ARG A 375 -22.55 0.25 5.62
N PHE A 376 -21.26 0.50 5.44
CA PHE A 376 -20.57 0.28 4.17
C PHE A 376 -20.02 -1.14 4.09
N LYS A 377 -20.21 -1.76 2.92
CA LYS A 377 -19.47 -2.94 2.48
C LYS A 377 -18.18 -2.49 1.77
N LYS A 378 -17.33 -3.47 1.46
CA LYS A 378 -16.08 -3.25 0.72
C LYS A 378 -16.32 -2.46 -0.57
N GLY A 379 -15.52 -1.44 -0.83
CA GLY A 379 -15.63 -0.57 -2.01
C GLY A 379 -16.76 0.46 -2.02
N GLU A 380 -17.81 0.30 -1.19
CA GLU A 380 -18.95 1.24 -1.20
C GLU A 380 -18.56 2.64 -0.68
N MET A 381 -17.60 2.72 0.24
CA MET A 381 -17.04 4.00 0.69
C MET A 381 -16.29 4.69 -0.46
N ALA A 382 -15.51 3.96 -1.26
CA ALA A 382 -14.80 4.54 -2.41
C ALA A 382 -15.78 5.13 -3.42
N ASP A 383 -16.84 4.40 -3.76
CA ASP A 383 -17.92 4.87 -4.64
C ASP A 383 -18.57 6.15 -4.07
N LEU A 384 -18.93 6.16 -2.78
CA LEU A 384 -19.56 7.32 -2.15
C LEU A 384 -18.64 8.55 -2.16
N LEU A 385 -17.38 8.41 -1.72
CA LEU A 385 -16.45 9.52 -1.65
C LEU A 385 -16.13 10.07 -3.05
N GLU A 386 -16.09 9.19 -4.06
CA GLU A 386 -15.99 9.59 -5.46
C GLU A 386 -17.16 10.50 -5.89
N TYR A 387 -18.39 10.09 -5.56
CA TYR A 387 -19.56 10.89 -5.87
C TYR A 387 -19.52 12.26 -5.19
N LEU A 388 -19.17 12.31 -3.90
CA LEU A 388 -19.13 13.56 -3.13
C LEU A 388 -18.08 14.55 -3.66
N ARG A 389 -16.92 14.05 -4.13
CA ARG A 389 -15.86 14.89 -4.68
C ARG A 389 -16.02 15.24 -6.14
N THR A 390 -16.83 14.49 -6.90
CA THR A 390 -17.01 14.73 -8.33
C THR A 390 -17.83 16.02 -8.54
N PRO A 391 -17.28 17.05 -9.21
CA PRO A 391 -18.05 18.24 -9.54
C PRO A 391 -19.22 17.89 -10.46
N LYS A 392 -20.32 18.61 -10.33
CA LYS A 392 -21.44 18.51 -11.28
C LYS A 392 -20.93 18.77 -12.69
N LYS A 393 -21.20 17.85 -13.62
CA LYS A 393 -21.00 18.11 -15.06
C LYS A 393 -21.91 19.29 -15.43
N LYS A 394 -21.31 20.38 -15.89
CA LYS A 394 -22.02 21.57 -16.37
C LYS A 394 -22.91 21.23 -17.55
#